data_AF-A0A8T2E6C8-F1
#
_entry.id   AF-A0A8T2E6C8-F1
#
_cell.length_a   1.000
_cell.length_b   1.000
_cell.length_c   1.000
_cell.angle_alpha   90.00
_cell.angle_beta   90.00
_cell.angle_gamma   90.00
#
_symmetry.space_group_name_H-M   'P 1'
#
loop_
_entity.id
_entity.type
_entity.pdbx_description
1 polymer ?
#
loop_
_entity_poly.entity_id
_entity_poly.type
_entity_poly.pdbx_seq_one_letter_code
_entity_poly.pdbx_strand_id
1 'polypeptide(L)'
;MSENDSSESDIEMDPEEEKVYRRQVEESDGFDVDYFRYAGIKPCPLKDENAYTYDIELFGRLGLHCYNLLHEGTNLKLMCIPKYNTNNIGVSSGDYYYITLEAIDTYNNSPCTFQTYVSEWYQTSEHGYLVVETYIARLKGPTGPHNTCIGRGWIWGWEEEAIDVYYKGKLPKWLTKDLLAAAKDEYYVVQESDILENEWLHLYAEIALYSNWKWHASSLLPLKIKYVIVQTRKSCEESPHLKLKANNAIFYMGFKGSGDHHPSGKHVEYQAIVRKTLDGKPGHIRLEVDSWQAIPSDLIGEDEPP
;
A
#
# COMPACT_ATOMS: atom_id res chain seq x y z
N MET A 1 0.83 -21.81 53.32
CA MET A 1 1.25 -20.42 53.50
C MET A 1 2.29 -20.16 52.42
N SER A 2 1.97 -20.07 51.12
CA SER A 2 1.01 -19.20 50.41
C SER A 2 1.06 -17.74 50.85
N GLU A 3 1.07 -16.85 49.85
CA GLU A 3 1.33 -15.39 49.85
C GLU A 3 2.81 -15.08 49.51
N ASN A 4 3.16 -14.40 48.42
CA ASN A 4 2.48 -13.30 47.74
C ASN A 4 2.27 -13.53 46.24
N ASP A 5 0.99 -13.45 45.86
CA ASP A 5 0.54 -12.87 44.60
C ASP A 5 1.20 -11.50 44.40
N SER A 6 2.01 -11.37 43.36
CA SER A 6 2.33 -10.06 42.77
C SER A 6 1.38 -9.91 41.59
N SER A 7 0.15 -9.49 41.88
CA SER A 7 -0.77 -8.99 40.87
C SER A 7 -0.03 -7.94 40.04
N GLU A 8 0.19 -8.21 38.76
CA GLU A 8 0.44 -7.17 37.76
C GLU A 8 -0.78 -6.23 37.85
N SER A 9 -0.64 -5.15 38.62
CA SER A 9 -1.64 -4.12 38.67
C SER A 9 -1.83 -3.60 37.26
N ASP A 10 -3.06 -3.56 36.76
CA ASP A 10 -3.44 -2.81 35.57
C ASP A 10 -2.98 -1.36 35.76
N ILE A 11 -1.79 -1.01 35.25
CA ILE A 11 -1.27 0.35 35.35
C ILE A 11 -1.98 1.16 34.27
N GLU A 12 -3.11 1.75 34.64
CA GLU A 12 -3.86 2.69 33.81
C GLU A 12 -3.05 3.99 33.59
N MET A 13 -3.24 4.59 32.41
CA MET A 13 -2.66 5.89 32.09
C MET A 13 -3.19 6.95 33.06
N ASP A 14 -2.34 7.88 33.49
CA ASP A 14 -2.79 9.02 34.29
C ASP A 14 -3.90 9.79 33.53
N PRO A 15 -5.03 10.15 34.16
CA PRO A 15 -6.14 10.81 33.47
C PRO A 15 -5.79 12.14 32.80
N GLU A 16 -4.79 12.88 33.29
CA GLU A 16 -4.32 14.10 32.64
C GLU A 16 -3.43 13.77 31.43
N GLU A 17 -2.55 12.78 31.53
CA GLU A 17 -1.81 12.26 30.38
C GLU A 17 -2.76 11.76 29.27
N GLU A 18 -3.83 11.05 29.64
CA GLU A 18 -4.83 10.53 28.70
C GLU A 18 -5.58 11.66 27.98
N LYS A 19 -5.90 12.76 28.69
CA LYS A 19 -6.50 13.96 28.07
C LYS A 19 -5.55 14.61 27.07
N VAL A 20 -4.26 14.72 27.41
CA VAL A 20 -3.26 15.28 26.49
C VAL A 20 -3.09 14.39 25.27
N TYR A 21 -2.98 13.07 25.46
CA TYR A 21 -2.90 12.10 24.38
C TYR A 21 -4.12 12.20 23.44
N ARG A 22 -5.34 12.16 23.99
CA ARG A 22 -6.57 12.29 23.17
C ARG A 22 -6.60 13.60 22.38
N ARG A 23 -6.25 14.72 23.03
CA ARG A 23 -6.16 16.02 22.35
C ARG A 23 -5.17 15.98 21.19
N GLN A 24 -3.97 15.41 21.38
CA GLN A 24 -2.98 15.29 20.30
C GLN A 24 -3.47 14.43 19.15
N VAL A 25 -4.16 13.31 19.44
CA VAL A 25 -4.76 12.46 18.40
C VAL A 25 -5.86 13.21 17.64
N GLU A 26 -6.73 13.94 18.32
CA GLU A 26 -7.81 14.73 17.74
C GLU A 26 -7.29 15.89 16.87
N GLU A 27 -6.25 16.59 17.32
CA GLU A 27 -5.69 17.75 16.63
C GLU A 27 -4.78 17.39 15.45
N SER A 28 -4.13 16.22 15.51
CA SER A 28 -3.09 15.85 14.55
C SER A 28 -3.40 14.61 13.74
N ASP A 29 -4.58 14.02 13.93
CA ASP A 29 -4.92 12.77 13.28
C ASP A 29 -3.96 11.61 13.64
N GLY A 30 -3.34 11.66 14.81
CA GLY A 30 -2.35 10.67 15.25
C GLY A 30 -0.95 10.85 14.65
N PHE A 31 -0.73 11.79 13.73
CA PHE A 31 0.58 12.06 13.10
C PHE A 31 1.54 12.85 13.99
N ASP A 32 1.02 13.72 14.86
CA ASP A 32 1.80 14.56 15.78
C ASP A 32 1.42 14.20 17.23
N VAL A 33 1.87 13.04 17.70
CA VAL A 33 1.61 12.49 19.04
C VAL A 33 2.92 12.21 19.77
N ASP A 34 3.02 12.64 21.03
CA ASP A 34 4.16 12.40 21.90
C ASP A 34 4.20 10.96 22.42
N TYR A 35 5.33 10.56 23.00
CA TYR A 35 5.44 9.24 23.60
C TYR A 35 4.69 9.17 24.93
N PHE A 36 3.61 8.39 24.97
CA PHE A 36 2.92 8.01 26.20
C PHE A 36 3.09 6.52 26.44
N ARG A 37 3.50 6.14 27.66
CA ARG A 37 3.84 4.75 28.01
C ARG A 37 2.69 3.78 27.74
N TYR A 38 1.47 4.17 28.11
CA TYR A 38 0.27 3.33 28.03
C TYR A 38 -0.64 3.67 26.83
N ALA A 39 -0.18 4.51 25.89
CA ALA A 39 -0.92 4.81 24.65
C ALA A 39 -0.69 3.76 23.57
N GLY A 40 -1.67 3.61 22.67
CA GLY A 40 -1.57 2.75 21.49
C GLY A 40 -0.63 3.29 20.41
N ILE A 41 -0.69 4.59 20.13
CA ILE A 41 0.21 5.22 19.14
C ILE A 41 1.61 5.42 19.75
N LYS A 42 2.62 4.93 19.05
CA LYS A 42 4.04 5.02 19.41
C LYS A 42 4.78 5.84 18.35
N PRO A 43 5.34 7.02 18.72
CA PRO A 43 6.15 7.78 17.78
C PRO A 43 7.49 7.09 17.50
N CYS A 44 7.89 7.07 16.24
CA CYS A 44 9.18 6.56 15.76
C CYS A 44 9.97 7.72 15.12
N PRO A 45 10.64 8.56 15.91
CA PRO A 45 11.51 9.60 15.37
C PRO A 45 12.70 8.96 14.67
N LEU A 46 12.98 9.39 13.44
CA LEU A 46 14.11 8.90 12.67
C LEU A 46 15.37 9.65 13.08
N LYS A 47 16.48 8.91 13.26
CA LYS A 47 17.77 9.51 13.63
C LYS A 47 18.41 10.27 12.47
N ASP A 48 18.17 9.80 11.24
CA ASP A 48 18.62 10.36 9.98
C ASP A 48 17.48 10.24 8.95
N GLU A 49 17.48 11.08 7.91
CA GLU A 49 16.40 11.17 6.90
C GLU A 49 16.11 9.87 6.14
N ASN A 50 17.03 8.89 6.16
CA ASN A 50 16.92 7.60 5.46
C ASN A 50 16.92 6.40 6.43
N ALA A 51 16.68 6.62 7.72
CA ALA A 51 16.72 5.56 8.72
C ALA A 51 15.42 4.72 8.80
N TYR A 52 14.47 4.94 7.89
CA TYR A 52 13.22 4.18 7.80
C TYR A 52 13.42 2.85 7.05
N THR A 53 12.54 1.90 7.31
CA THR A 53 12.53 0.60 6.62
C THR A 53 11.80 0.71 5.27
N TYR A 54 12.11 -0.20 4.35
CA TYR A 54 11.63 -0.11 2.97
C TYR A 54 10.10 -0.21 2.83
N ASP A 55 9.42 -0.92 3.73
CA ASP A 55 7.96 -0.96 3.86
C ASP A 55 7.36 0.44 4.11
N ILE A 56 7.95 1.22 5.02
CA ILE A 56 7.52 2.60 5.29
C ILE A 56 7.65 3.47 4.03
N GLU A 57 8.69 3.26 3.22
CA GLU A 57 8.84 3.91 1.92
C GLU A 57 7.71 3.55 0.95
N LEU A 58 7.40 2.25 0.83
CA LEU A 58 6.33 1.75 -0.03
C LEU A 58 4.98 2.32 0.37
N PHE A 59 4.68 2.38 1.67
CA PHE A 59 3.44 2.92 2.20
C PHE A 59 3.33 4.43 1.98
N GLY A 60 4.43 5.17 2.15
CA GLY A 60 4.49 6.59 1.80
C GLY A 60 4.20 6.83 0.31
N ARG A 61 4.87 6.07 -0.57
CA ARG A 61 4.66 6.12 -2.03
C ARG A 61 3.25 5.72 -2.45
N LEU A 62 2.63 4.76 -1.76
CA LEU A 62 1.23 4.36 -2.01
C LEU A 62 0.26 5.51 -1.71
N GLY A 63 0.47 6.25 -0.63
CA GLY A 63 -0.30 7.46 -0.34
C GLY A 63 -0.17 8.52 -1.43
N LEU A 64 1.07 8.84 -1.84
CA LEU A 64 1.30 9.77 -2.95
C LEU A 64 0.61 9.31 -4.25
N HIS A 65 0.69 8.02 -4.55
CA HIS A 65 0.01 7.44 -5.70
C HIS A 65 -1.52 7.59 -5.63
N CYS A 66 -2.13 7.30 -4.47
CA CYS A 66 -3.55 7.53 -4.24
C CYS A 66 -3.94 9.00 -4.51
N TYR A 67 -3.15 9.93 -3.98
CA TYR A 67 -3.40 11.35 -4.15
C TYR A 67 -3.27 11.79 -5.61
N ASN A 68 -2.20 11.39 -6.29
CA ASN A 68 -1.96 11.69 -7.71
C ASN A 68 -3.04 11.11 -8.63
N LEU A 69 -3.60 9.93 -8.29
CA LEU A 69 -4.72 9.33 -9.04
C LEU A 69 -6.01 10.13 -8.90
N LEU A 70 -6.29 10.67 -7.71
CA LEU A 70 -7.55 11.36 -7.40
C LEU A 70 -7.52 12.86 -7.73
N HIS A 71 -6.33 13.46 -7.83
CA HIS A 71 -6.16 14.90 -8.08
C HIS A 71 -5.46 15.12 -9.43
N GLU A 72 -6.25 15.42 -10.45
CA GLU A 72 -5.75 15.77 -11.78
C GLU A 72 -4.75 16.94 -11.70
N GLY A 73 -3.65 16.84 -12.46
CA GLY A 73 -2.62 17.88 -12.50
C GLY A 73 -1.63 17.84 -11.34
N THR A 74 -1.59 16.77 -10.55
CA THR A 74 -0.56 16.54 -9.53
C THR A 74 0.36 15.39 -9.90
N ASN A 75 1.65 15.52 -9.58
CA ASN A 75 2.62 14.44 -9.72
C ASN A 75 3.68 14.56 -8.61
N LEU A 76 3.22 14.25 -7.40
CA LEU A 76 4.04 14.26 -6.18
C LEU A 76 4.97 13.04 -6.17
N LYS A 77 6.27 13.28 -5.97
CA LYS A 77 7.29 12.24 -5.78
C LYS A 77 7.92 12.34 -4.40
N LEU A 78 8.15 11.19 -3.77
CA LEU A 78 8.77 11.12 -2.44
C LEU A 78 10.19 11.70 -2.46
N MET A 79 10.52 12.51 -1.46
CA MET A 79 11.87 13.03 -1.21
C MET A 79 12.52 12.35 -0.01
N CYS A 80 11.85 12.38 1.14
CA CYS A 80 12.29 11.71 2.36
C CYS A 80 11.11 11.51 3.32
N ILE A 81 11.34 10.73 4.37
CA ILE A 81 10.39 10.51 5.45
C ILE A 81 11.06 10.98 6.73
N PRO A 82 10.71 12.16 7.29
CA PRO A 82 11.30 12.65 8.52
C PRO A 82 10.80 11.89 9.76
N LYS A 83 9.57 11.35 9.72
CA LYS A 83 8.99 10.62 10.85
C LYS A 83 7.80 9.76 10.46
N TYR A 84 7.53 8.78 11.31
CA TYR A 84 6.28 8.06 11.32
C TYR A 84 5.91 7.65 12.75
N ASN A 85 4.63 7.45 13.02
CA ASN A 85 4.16 6.80 14.24
C ASN A 85 3.59 5.44 13.87
N THR A 86 3.66 4.48 14.79
CA THR A 86 3.04 3.18 14.64
C THR A 86 1.93 3.00 15.66
N ASN A 87 0.93 2.19 15.34
CA ASN A 87 -0.02 1.69 16.31
C ASN A 87 -0.17 0.19 16.08
N ASN A 88 0.31 -0.61 17.03
CA ASN A 88 0.19 -2.06 16.96
C ASN A 88 -0.99 -2.49 17.84
N ILE A 89 -2.09 -2.91 17.21
CA ILE A 89 -3.31 -3.36 17.91
C ILE A 89 -3.29 -4.89 18.08
N GLY A 90 -2.10 -5.44 18.37
CA GLY A 90 -1.86 -6.87 18.59
C GLY A 90 -1.72 -7.70 17.30
N VAL A 91 -1.29 -8.96 17.48
CA VAL A 91 -0.84 -9.90 16.43
C VAL A 91 -1.92 -10.22 15.38
N SER A 92 -3.21 -9.95 15.66
CA SER A 92 -4.34 -10.34 14.82
C SER A 92 -5.00 -9.20 14.02
N SER A 93 -4.59 -7.95 14.21
CA SER A 93 -5.40 -6.78 13.79
C SER A 93 -4.75 -5.85 12.76
N GLY A 94 -3.59 -6.26 12.22
CA GLY A 94 -2.78 -5.46 11.29
C GLY A 94 -1.88 -4.43 11.97
N ASP A 95 -0.83 -4.02 11.26
CA ASP A 95 0.06 -2.93 11.67
C ASP A 95 -0.42 -1.61 11.04
N TYR A 96 -0.45 -0.55 11.82
CA TYR A 96 -0.90 0.77 11.39
C TYR A 96 0.25 1.79 11.46
N TYR A 97 0.39 2.60 10.40
CA TYR A 97 1.48 3.55 10.24
C TYR A 97 0.94 4.94 9.90
N TYR A 98 1.32 5.93 10.69
CA TYR A 98 1.05 7.35 10.47
C TYR A 98 2.32 8.02 9.95
N ILE A 99 2.48 8.06 8.63
CA ILE A 99 3.71 8.48 7.96
C ILE A 99 3.61 9.97 7.60
N THR A 100 4.57 10.76 8.06
CA THR A 100 4.77 12.13 7.55
C THR A 100 5.97 12.11 6.62
N LEU A 101 5.78 12.55 5.37
CA LEU A 101 6.80 12.53 4.34
C LEU A 101 6.92 13.89 3.66
N GLU A 102 8.09 14.17 3.09
CA GLU A 102 8.30 15.30 2.20
C GLU A 102 8.24 14.81 0.76
N ALA A 103 7.53 15.55 -0.09
CA ALA A 103 7.38 15.25 -1.50
C ALA A 103 7.64 16.49 -2.36
N ILE A 104 8.05 16.28 -3.60
CA ILE A 104 8.16 17.34 -4.60
C ILE A 104 7.09 17.16 -5.67
N ASP A 105 6.35 18.22 -5.96
CA ASP A 105 5.48 18.26 -7.13
C ASP A 105 6.33 18.55 -8.38
N THR A 106 6.41 17.57 -9.27
CA THR A 106 7.26 17.68 -10.47
C THR A 106 6.76 18.69 -11.49
N TYR A 107 5.53 19.21 -11.36
CA TYR A 107 5.03 20.25 -12.27
C TYR A 107 5.52 21.65 -11.92
N ASN A 108 5.71 21.95 -10.63
CA ASN A 108 6.08 23.28 -10.15
C ASN A 108 7.38 23.30 -9.33
N ASN A 109 8.02 22.14 -9.15
CA ASN A 109 9.22 21.94 -8.32
C ASN A 109 9.05 22.44 -6.87
N SER A 110 7.82 22.47 -6.36
CA SER A 110 7.53 22.89 -4.98
C SER A 110 7.63 21.68 -4.05
N PRO A 111 8.44 21.76 -2.98
CA PRO A 111 8.36 20.79 -1.91
C PRO A 111 7.05 20.98 -1.13
N CYS A 112 6.54 19.89 -0.57
CA CYS A 112 5.38 19.88 0.28
C CYS A 112 5.45 18.75 1.30
N THR A 113 4.93 19.01 2.49
CA THR A 113 4.74 17.97 3.51
C THR A 113 3.44 17.23 3.21
N PHE A 114 3.51 15.91 3.26
CA PHE A 114 2.40 15.00 2.99
C PHE A 114 2.23 14.01 4.16
N GLN A 115 1.00 13.57 4.38
CA GLN A 115 0.63 12.64 5.44
C GLN A 115 -0.10 11.44 4.85
N THR A 116 0.39 10.24 5.19
CA THR A 116 -0.23 8.98 4.81
C THR A 116 -0.52 8.13 6.04
N TYR A 117 -1.78 7.72 6.23
CA TYR A 117 -2.15 6.73 7.24
C TYR A 117 -2.47 5.41 6.55
N VAL A 118 -1.72 4.36 6.89
CA VAL A 118 -1.75 3.06 6.21
C VAL A 118 -1.93 1.94 7.22
N SER A 119 -2.69 0.93 6.87
CA SER A 119 -2.65 -0.37 7.54
C SER A 119 -2.17 -1.47 6.60
N GLU A 120 -1.40 -2.41 7.14
CA GLU A 120 -1.08 -3.66 6.47
C GLU A 120 -1.56 -4.86 7.29
N TRP A 121 -2.06 -5.89 6.61
CA TRP A 121 -2.38 -7.17 7.25
C TRP A 121 -2.30 -8.32 6.26
N TYR A 122 -2.24 -9.53 6.80
CA TYR A 122 -2.23 -10.78 6.04
C TYR A 122 -3.56 -11.48 6.25
N GLN A 123 -4.23 -11.88 5.16
CA GLN A 123 -5.42 -12.70 5.25
C GLN A 123 -5.07 -14.16 4.96
N THR A 124 -5.70 -15.10 5.68
CA THR A 124 -5.63 -16.52 5.32
C THR A 124 -7.01 -17.13 5.13
N SER A 125 -7.08 -17.99 4.11
CA SER A 125 -8.15 -18.90 3.69
C SER A 125 -9.28 -18.40 2.78
N GLU A 126 -9.56 -17.11 2.63
CA GLU A 126 -10.59 -16.65 1.67
C GLU A 126 -10.14 -15.53 0.72
N HIS A 127 -9.24 -14.66 1.16
CA HIS A 127 -8.49 -13.71 0.35
C HIS A 127 -7.02 -14.01 0.62
N GLY A 128 -6.21 -14.14 -0.42
CA GLY A 128 -4.82 -14.51 -0.20
C GLY A 128 -4.04 -13.34 0.41
N TYR A 129 -2.80 -13.63 0.80
CA TYR A 129 -1.66 -12.72 0.68
C TYR A 129 -1.80 -11.32 1.35
N LEU A 130 -0.80 -10.45 1.17
CA LEU A 130 -0.72 -9.11 1.74
C LEU A 130 -1.87 -8.16 1.30
N VAL A 131 -2.50 -7.49 2.26
CA VAL A 131 -3.38 -6.35 2.02
C VAL A 131 -2.74 -5.10 2.60
N VAL A 132 -2.69 -4.04 1.79
CA VAL A 132 -2.23 -2.71 2.19
C VAL A 132 -3.34 -1.71 1.86
N GLU A 133 -3.75 -0.92 2.84
CA GLU A 133 -4.83 0.05 2.72
C GLU A 133 -4.41 1.39 3.28
N THR A 134 -4.61 2.46 2.51
CA THR A 134 -4.50 3.82 3.02
C THR A 134 -5.88 4.31 3.45
N TYR A 135 -5.95 5.04 4.55
CA TYR A 135 -7.16 5.78 4.94
C TYR A 135 -6.95 7.30 4.95
N ILE A 136 -5.69 7.74 4.93
CA ILE A 136 -5.34 9.15 4.69
C ILE A 136 -4.22 9.17 3.68
N ALA A 137 -4.36 10.04 2.69
CA ALA A 137 -3.28 10.46 1.82
C ALA A 137 -3.55 11.91 1.41
N ARG A 138 -2.89 12.88 2.06
CA ARG A 138 -3.16 14.31 1.86
C ARG A 138 -1.92 15.17 2.08
N LEU A 139 -1.94 16.37 1.50
CA LEU A 139 -1.03 17.46 1.90
C LEU A 139 -1.27 17.84 3.37
N LYS A 140 -0.20 18.10 4.11
CA LYS A 140 -0.31 18.55 5.51
C LYS A 140 -0.95 19.94 5.55
N GLY A 141 -2.13 20.03 6.17
CA GLY A 141 -2.83 21.28 6.43
C GLY A 141 -2.31 22.00 7.67
N PRO A 142 -2.82 23.22 7.96
CA PRO A 142 -2.52 23.91 9.21
C PRO A 142 -2.97 23.10 10.42
N THR A 143 -2.19 23.18 11.50
CA THR A 143 -2.48 22.51 12.77
C THR A 143 -3.80 22.99 13.36
N GLY A 144 -4.67 22.05 13.73
CA GLY A 144 -5.97 22.33 14.34
C GLY A 144 -6.90 21.12 14.18
N PRO A 145 -8.05 21.08 14.87
CA PRO A 145 -8.98 19.97 14.76
C PRO A 145 -9.38 19.80 13.29
N HIS A 146 -8.92 18.72 12.69
CA HIS A 146 -9.28 18.38 11.34
C HIS A 146 -10.73 17.87 11.34
N ASN A 147 -11.49 18.12 10.27
CA ASN A 147 -12.80 17.48 10.06
C ASN A 147 -12.66 15.99 9.66
N THR A 148 -11.59 15.34 10.11
CA THR A 148 -11.27 13.93 9.92
C THR A 148 -11.64 13.17 11.18
N CYS A 149 -12.01 11.91 10.98
CA CYS A 149 -12.79 11.16 11.96
C CYS A 149 -11.94 10.51 13.08
N ILE A 150 -10.62 10.73 13.11
CA ILE A 150 -9.67 9.97 13.96
C ILE A 150 -9.94 10.20 15.44
N GLY A 151 -10.26 11.46 15.80
CA GLY A 151 -10.63 11.85 17.15
C GLY A 151 -12.01 11.38 17.63
N ARG A 152 -12.86 10.85 16.73
CA ARG A 152 -14.27 10.51 17.03
C ARG A 152 -14.56 9.01 17.05
N GLY A 153 -13.55 8.15 17.03
CA GLY A 153 -13.68 6.71 17.31
C GLY A 153 -14.56 5.89 16.36
N TRP A 154 -15.12 6.50 15.31
CA TRP A 154 -16.02 5.86 14.36
C TRP A 154 -15.75 6.48 12.98
N ILE A 155 -15.66 5.62 11.95
CA ILE A 155 -15.49 5.94 10.52
C ILE A 155 -14.02 6.01 10.06
N TRP A 156 -13.31 4.90 10.23
CA TRP A 156 -12.31 4.41 9.27
C TRP A 156 -12.87 3.28 8.40
N GLY A 157 -14.20 3.22 8.29
CA GLY A 157 -14.86 2.17 7.55
C GLY A 157 -14.55 2.33 6.08
N TRP A 158 -13.86 1.35 5.51
CA TRP A 158 -13.79 1.13 4.08
C TRP A 158 -15.21 1.02 3.53
N GLU A 159 -15.55 1.83 2.52
CA GLU A 159 -16.90 1.79 1.92
C GLU A 159 -17.03 0.60 0.98
N GLU A 160 -17.26 -0.59 1.55
CA GLU A 160 -17.41 -1.81 0.78
C GLU A 160 -18.52 -1.66 -0.26
N GLU A 161 -19.65 -1.03 0.07
CA GLU A 161 -20.80 -0.82 -0.80
C GLU A 161 -20.48 -0.02 -2.07
N ALA A 162 -19.47 0.86 -2.04
CA ALA A 162 -19.04 1.63 -3.20
C ALA A 162 -18.26 0.80 -4.24
N ILE A 163 -17.77 -0.37 -3.84
CA ILE A 163 -16.98 -1.25 -4.70
C ILE A 163 -17.89 -2.26 -5.39
N ASP A 164 -17.72 -2.39 -6.70
CA ASP A 164 -18.46 -3.40 -7.46
C ASP A 164 -18.13 -4.81 -6.97
N VAL A 165 -19.15 -5.67 -6.89
CA VAL A 165 -19.02 -7.07 -6.45
C VAL A 165 -17.98 -7.86 -7.24
N TYR A 166 -17.68 -7.46 -8.48
CA TYR A 166 -16.62 -8.02 -9.30
C TYR A 166 -15.22 -7.91 -8.68
N TYR A 167 -14.98 -6.83 -7.92
CA TYR A 167 -13.69 -6.57 -7.26
C TYR A 167 -13.70 -6.98 -5.78
N LYS A 168 -14.66 -7.81 -5.36
CA LYS A 168 -14.76 -8.36 -4.00
C LYS A 168 -14.45 -9.85 -4.00
N GLY A 169 -14.38 -10.44 -2.81
CA GLY A 169 -14.12 -11.88 -2.67
C GLY A 169 -12.66 -12.24 -2.95
N LYS A 170 -12.39 -13.52 -3.15
CA LYS A 170 -11.03 -14.03 -3.44
C LYS A 170 -10.43 -13.40 -4.69
N LEU A 171 -9.09 -13.25 -4.76
CA LEU A 171 -8.47 -12.93 -6.05
C LEU A 171 -8.79 -13.97 -7.10
N PRO A 172 -8.86 -13.54 -8.37
CA PRO A 172 -8.91 -14.48 -9.46
C PRO A 172 -7.65 -15.35 -9.46
N LYS A 173 -7.75 -16.49 -10.14
CA LYS A 173 -6.59 -17.31 -10.45
C LYS A 173 -5.74 -16.62 -11.52
N TRP A 174 -4.50 -17.08 -11.63
CA TRP A 174 -3.61 -16.67 -12.72
C TRP A 174 -4.24 -16.91 -14.10
N LEU A 175 -3.88 -16.07 -15.07
CA LEU A 175 -4.43 -16.11 -16.42
C LEU A 175 -3.97 -17.35 -17.18
N THR A 176 -4.89 -17.95 -17.93
CA THR A 176 -4.57 -18.95 -18.95
C THR A 176 -4.69 -18.34 -20.35
N LYS A 177 -3.99 -18.92 -21.34
CA LYS A 177 -4.08 -18.47 -22.74
C LYS A 177 -5.53 -18.48 -23.25
N ASP A 178 -6.32 -19.48 -22.86
CA ASP A 178 -7.72 -19.61 -23.26
C ASP A 178 -8.61 -18.49 -22.68
N LEU A 179 -8.37 -18.08 -21.42
CA LEU A 179 -9.12 -16.99 -20.78
C LEU A 179 -8.85 -15.65 -21.47
N LEU A 180 -7.57 -15.38 -21.79
CA LEU A 180 -7.17 -14.19 -22.54
C LEU A 180 -7.81 -14.14 -23.93
N ALA A 181 -7.92 -15.28 -24.61
CA ALA A 181 -8.56 -15.37 -25.92
C ALA A 181 -10.09 -15.20 -25.84
N ALA A 182 -10.74 -15.74 -24.81
CA ALA A 182 -12.19 -15.73 -24.66
C ALA A 182 -12.76 -14.37 -24.25
N ALA A 183 -12.03 -13.56 -23.49
CA ALA A 183 -12.51 -12.28 -22.95
C ALA A 183 -11.57 -11.11 -23.26
N LYS A 184 -11.12 -11.03 -24.52
CA LYS A 184 -10.15 -10.03 -25.00
C LYS A 184 -10.50 -8.58 -24.64
N ASP A 185 -11.78 -8.23 -24.59
CA ASP A 185 -12.25 -6.86 -24.28
C ASP A 185 -12.11 -6.47 -22.80
N GLU A 186 -11.97 -7.46 -21.91
CA GLU A 186 -11.80 -7.22 -20.46
C GLU A 186 -10.33 -6.97 -20.10
N TYR A 187 -9.42 -7.52 -20.90
CA TYR A 187 -7.98 -7.48 -20.67
C TYR A 187 -7.28 -6.45 -21.54
N TYR A 188 -6.23 -5.86 -20.98
CA TYR A 188 -5.30 -5.02 -21.70
C TYR A 188 -3.86 -5.46 -21.40
N VAL A 189 -3.14 -5.87 -22.43
CA VAL A 189 -1.70 -6.15 -22.36
C VAL A 189 -0.97 -4.82 -22.48
N VAL A 190 -0.38 -4.39 -21.36
CA VAL A 190 0.29 -3.09 -21.23
C VAL A 190 1.55 -3.10 -22.09
N GLN A 191 1.72 -2.07 -22.92
CA GLN A 191 2.91 -1.94 -23.76
C GLN A 191 4.10 -1.42 -22.94
N GLU A 192 5.32 -1.65 -23.43
CA GLU A 192 6.53 -1.19 -22.73
C GLU A 192 6.56 0.34 -22.54
N SER A 193 6.07 1.11 -23.52
CA SER A 193 5.91 2.56 -23.39
C SER A 193 4.98 2.96 -22.24
N ASP A 194 3.86 2.26 -22.08
CA ASP A 194 2.93 2.51 -20.97
C ASP A 194 3.55 2.15 -19.62
N ILE A 195 4.38 1.11 -19.55
CA ILE A 195 5.11 0.77 -18.31
C ILE A 195 6.09 1.89 -17.92
N LEU A 196 6.77 2.49 -18.91
CA LEU A 196 7.69 3.61 -18.68
C LEU A 196 6.96 4.89 -18.27
N GLU A 197 5.80 5.17 -18.86
CA GLU A 197 4.98 6.35 -18.52
C GLU A 197 4.27 6.21 -17.17
N ASN A 198 4.03 4.98 -16.72
CA ASN A 198 3.32 4.67 -15.48
C ASN A 198 4.27 4.05 -14.44
N GLU A 199 5.21 4.87 -13.94
CA GLU A 199 6.20 4.46 -12.94
C GLU A 199 5.58 3.77 -11.71
N TRP A 200 4.32 4.09 -11.36
CA TRP A 200 3.57 3.46 -10.26
C TRP A 200 3.33 1.96 -10.46
N LEU A 201 3.44 1.41 -11.69
CA LEU A 201 3.43 -0.03 -11.90
C LEU A 201 4.63 -0.70 -11.20
N HIS A 202 5.78 -0.03 -11.10
CA HIS A 202 6.90 -0.54 -10.31
C HIS A 202 6.53 -0.61 -8.83
N LEU A 203 5.79 0.36 -8.30
CA LEU A 203 5.31 0.32 -6.92
C LEU A 203 4.46 -0.94 -6.65
N TYR A 204 3.59 -1.35 -7.57
CA TYR A 204 2.76 -2.56 -7.38
C TYR A 204 3.60 -3.84 -7.41
N ALA A 205 4.59 -3.90 -8.31
CA ALA A 205 5.54 -5.01 -8.35
C ALA A 205 6.44 -5.04 -7.10
N GLU A 206 6.84 -3.87 -6.58
CA GLU A 206 7.65 -3.74 -5.37
C GLU A 206 6.87 -4.20 -4.13
N ILE A 207 5.59 -3.83 -4.00
CA ILE A 207 4.71 -4.32 -2.92
C ILE A 207 4.48 -5.83 -3.05
N ALA A 208 4.38 -6.36 -4.27
CA ALA A 208 4.30 -7.80 -4.51
C ALA A 208 5.58 -8.56 -4.15
N LEU A 209 6.74 -7.93 -4.34
CA LEU A 209 8.00 -8.51 -3.90
C LEU A 209 8.11 -8.46 -2.37
N TYR A 210 7.68 -7.35 -1.76
CA TYR A 210 7.59 -7.19 -0.31
C TYR A 210 6.72 -8.27 0.34
N SER A 211 5.59 -8.66 -0.26
CA SER A 211 4.74 -9.71 0.31
C SER A 211 5.43 -11.08 0.42
N ASN A 212 6.42 -11.37 -0.43
CA ASN A 212 7.21 -12.60 -0.38
C ASN A 212 8.37 -12.55 0.62
N TRP A 213 9.06 -11.40 0.72
CA TRP A 213 10.38 -11.31 1.33
C TRP A 213 10.48 -10.33 2.51
N LYS A 214 9.40 -9.59 2.80
CA LYS A 214 9.33 -8.53 3.82
C LYS A 214 10.61 -7.68 3.83
N TRP A 215 11.38 -7.78 4.92
CA TRP A 215 12.63 -7.06 5.19
C TRP A 215 13.75 -7.29 4.17
N HIS A 216 13.68 -8.35 3.36
CA HIS A 216 14.67 -8.65 2.32
C HIS A 216 14.27 -8.16 0.92
N ALA A 217 13.11 -7.54 0.74
CA ALA A 217 12.67 -7.09 -0.58
C ALA A 217 13.59 -6.00 -1.16
N SER A 218 14.14 -5.12 -0.31
CA SER A 218 15.03 -4.04 -0.76
C SER A 218 16.34 -4.54 -1.38
N SER A 219 16.82 -5.74 -1.01
CA SER A 219 18.05 -6.31 -1.60
C SER A 219 17.85 -6.87 -3.01
N LEU A 220 16.61 -6.93 -3.49
CA LEU A 220 16.24 -7.44 -4.81
C LEU A 220 15.89 -6.31 -5.80
N LEU A 221 16.18 -5.06 -5.44
CA LEU A 221 15.94 -3.87 -6.26
C LEU A 221 17.20 -3.43 -7.05
N PRO A 222 17.04 -2.70 -8.17
CA PRO A 222 15.78 -2.41 -8.84
C PRO A 222 15.19 -3.68 -9.47
N LEU A 223 13.86 -3.82 -9.42
CA LEU A 223 13.17 -4.88 -10.13
C LEU A 223 12.96 -4.52 -11.60
N LYS A 224 12.86 -5.53 -12.46
CA LYS A 224 12.50 -5.38 -13.87
C LYS A 224 11.14 -6.04 -14.12
N ILE A 225 10.16 -5.24 -14.52
CA ILE A 225 8.87 -5.72 -15.02
C ILE A 225 9.08 -6.34 -16.40
N LYS A 226 8.54 -7.54 -16.61
CA LYS A 226 8.53 -8.23 -17.92
C LYS A 226 7.23 -8.01 -18.68
N TYR A 227 6.10 -8.11 -17.98
CA TYR A 227 4.78 -7.90 -18.56
C TYR A 227 3.78 -7.49 -17.48
N VAL A 228 2.77 -6.74 -17.91
CA VAL A 228 1.60 -6.40 -17.11
C VAL A 228 0.36 -6.63 -17.96
N ILE A 229 -0.64 -7.30 -17.39
CA ILE A 229 -1.97 -7.43 -17.99
C ILE A 229 -2.96 -6.82 -17.00
N VAL A 230 -3.78 -5.88 -17.47
CA VAL A 230 -4.81 -5.21 -16.68
C VAL A 230 -6.16 -5.81 -17.03
N GLN A 231 -6.91 -6.21 -16.02
CA GLN A 231 -8.30 -6.63 -16.12
C GLN A 231 -9.19 -5.58 -15.46
N THR A 232 -10.22 -5.16 -16.20
CA THR A 232 -11.27 -4.27 -15.72
C THR A 232 -12.61 -4.88 -16.04
N ARG A 233 -13.63 -4.58 -15.23
CA ARG A 233 -15.00 -4.94 -15.58
C ARG A 233 -15.34 -4.29 -16.91
N LYS A 234 -15.99 -5.04 -17.79
CA LYS A 234 -16.39 -4.59 -19.13
C LYS A 234 -17.17 -3.27 -19.06
N SER A 235 -16.51 -2.17 -19.42
CA SER A 235 -17.11 -0.89 -19.79
C SER A 235 -17.21 -0.87 -21.32
N CYS A 236 -18.37 -0.53 -21.87
CA CYS A 236 -18.64 -0.72 -23.30
C CYS A 236 -17.81 0.17 -24.24
N GLU A 237 -17.05 1.15 -23.75
CA GLU A 237 -16.48 2.21 -24.61
C GLU A 237 -15.15 2.83 -24.11
N GLU A 238 -14.28 2.08 -23.42
CA GLU A 238 -13.03 2.66 -22.92
C GLU A 238 -11.79 2.21 -23.69
N SER A 239 -10.98 3.18 -24.13
CA SER A 239 -9.69 2.93 -24.76
C SER A 239 -8.74 2.18 -23.78
N PRO A 240 -7.78 1.38 -24.28
CA PRO A 240 -6.92 0.57 -23.41
C PRO A 240 -6.16 1.36 -22.33
N HIS A 241 -5.75 2.60 -22.62
CA HIS A 241 -5.09 3.48 -21.65
C HIS A 241 -6.01 3.94 -20.50
N LEU A 242 -7.33 3.98 -20.70
CA LEU A 242 -8.28 4.30 -19.62
C LEU A 242 -8.37 3.16 -18.61
N LYS A 243 -8.19 1.90 -19.05
CA LYS A 243 -8.17 0.74 -18.15
C LYS A 243 -7.03 0.80 -17.13
N LEU A 244 -5.87 1.38 -17.48
CA LEU A 244 -4.76 1.61 -16.55
C LEU A 244 -5.12 2.61 -15.44
N LYS A 245 -5.92 3.62 -15.77
CA LYS A 245 -6.36 4.68 -14.86
C LYS A 245 -7.67 4.34 -14.12
N ALA A 246 -8.30 3.22 -14.45
CA ALA A 246 -9.56 2.80 -13.83
C ALA A 246 -9.44 2.74 -12.30
N ASN A 247 -10.46 3.21 -11.60
CA ASN A 247 -10.48 3.23 -10.13
C ASN A 247 -10.29 1.83 -9.54
N ASN A 248 -10.93 0.83 -10.14
CA ASN A 248 -10.86 -0.55 -9.73
C ASN A 248 -10.32 -1.41 -10.87
N ALA A 249 -9.25 -2.15 -10.61
CA ALA A 249 -8.59 -2.98 -11.62
C ALA A 249 -7.83 -4.14 -10.98
N ILE A 250 -7.62 -5.20 -11.75
CA ILE A 250 -6.77 -6.34 -11.36
C ILE A 250 -5.58 -6.37 -12.31
N PHE A 251 -4.39 -6.43 -11.75
CA PHE A 251 -3.12 -6.44 -12.47
C PHE A 251 -2.48 -7.81 -12.33
N TYR A 252 -2.11 -8.41 -13.46
CA TYR A 252 -1.31 -9.63 -13.51
C TYR A 252 0.08 -9.24 -13.96
N MET A 253 1.07 -9.44 -13.10
CA MET A 253 2.40 -8.90 -13.26
C MET A 253 3.43 -10.03 -13.28
N GLY A 254 4.32 -9.99 -14.27
CA GLY A 254 5.53 -10.79 -14.28
C GLY A 254 6.74 -9.89 -14.10
N PHE A 255 7.62 -10.19 -13.15
CA PHE A 255 8.80 -9.38 -12.88
C PHE A 255 9.95 -10.21 -12.31
N LYS A 256 11.14 -9.62 -12.27
CA LYS A 256 12.32 -10.23 -11.63
C LYS A 256 13.10 -9.19 -10.83
N GLY A 257 13.67 -9.61 -9.69
CA GLY A 257 14.59 -8.78 -8.93
C GLY A 257 15.97 -8.68 -9.59
N SER A 258 16.78 -7.72 -9.15
CA SER A 258 18.20 -7.65 -9.51
C SER A 258 18.93 -8.88 -8.97
N GLY A 259 19.42 -9.71 -9.89
CA GLY A 259 20.03 -10.99 -9.56
C GLY A 259 21.50 -10.83 -9.25
N ASP A 260 21.83 -10.53 -7.99
CA ASP A 260 23.13 -10.81 -7.36
C ASP A 260 23.00 -11.19 -5.88
N HIS A 261 21.83 -11.00 -5.25
CA HIS A 261 21.64 -11.18 -3.79
C HIS A 261 20.49 -12.10 -3.39
N HIS A 262 19.87 -12.81 -4.35
CA HIS A 262 18.95 -13.89 -3.97
C HIS A 262 19.75 -14.96 -3.20
N PRO A 263 19.31 -15.43 -2.01
CA PRO A 263 20.07 -16.36 -1.18
C PRO A 263 20.49 -17.66 -1.90
N SER A 264 19.79 -18.01 -2.98
CA SER A 264 20.08 -19.19 -3.81
C SER A 264 20.98 -18.94 -5.02
N GLY A 265 21.39 -17.70 -5.31
CA GLY A 265 22.24 -17.35 -6.46
C GLY A 265 21.59 -17.55 -7.83
N LYS A 266 20.27 -17.79 -7.90
CA LYS A 266 19.51 -17.98 -9.15
C LYS A 266 18.68 -16.74 -9.50
N HIS A 267 18.55 -16.46 -10.80
CA HIS A 267 17.55 -15.51 -11.30
C HIS A 267 16.16 -16.09 -11.08
N VAL A 268 15.47 -15.61 -10.05
CA VAL A 268 14.08 -15.99 -9.75
C VAL A 268 13.15 -14.97 -10.38
N GLU A 269 12.17 -15.49 -11.12
CA GLU A 269 11.07 -14.70 -11.65
C GLU A 269 9.87 -14.82 -10.73
N TYR A 270 9.08 -13.77 -10.67
CA TYR A 270 7.90 -13.67 -9.82
C TYR A 270 6.69 -13.38 -10.68
N GLN A 271 5.58 -13.98 -10.28
CA GLN A 271 4.25 -13.62 -10.73
C GLN A 271 3.51 -12.99 -9.57
N ALA A 272 2.63 -12.03 -9.89
CA ALA A 272 1.77 -11.43 -8.90
C ALA A 272 0.41 -11.03 -9.47
N ILE A 273 -0.63 -11.20 -8.66
CA ILE A 273 -1.97 -10.67 -8.92
C ILE A 273 -2.21 -9.56 -7.90
N VAL A 274 -2.39 -8.35 -8.39
CA VAL A 274 -2.67 -7.16 -7.57
C VAL A 274 -4.07 -6.67 -7.90
N ARG A 275 -4.99 -6.71 -6.95
CA ARG A 275 -6.28 -6.02 -7.07
C ARG A 275 -6.18 -4.65 -6.41
N LYS A 276 -6.44 -3.61 -7.19
CA LYS A 276 -6.56 -2.23 -6.74
C LYS A 276 -8.04 -1.87 -6.61
N THR A 277 -8.42 -1.31 -5.47
CA THR A 277 -9.75 -0.75 -5.27
C THR A 277 -9.71 0.63 -4.62
N LEU A 278 -10.65 1.48 -5.03
CA LEU A 278 -10.96 2.77 -4.42
C LEU A 278 -12.42 2.73 -3.95
N ASP A 279 -12.67 3.14 -2.71
CA ASP A 279 -14.00 3.14 -2.09
C ASP A 279 -14.76 4.48 -2.29
N GLY A 280 -14.16 5.40 -3.05
CA GLY A 280 -14.71 6.73 -3.33
C GLY A 280 -14.38 7.80 -2.29
N LYS A 281 -13.74 7.45 -1.16
CA LYS A 281 -13.27 8.43 -0.17
C LYS A 281 -11.88 8.97 -0.57
N PRO A 282 -11.61 10.27 -0.41
CA PRO A 282 -10.29 10.83 -0.67
C PRO A 282 -9.21 10.18 0.18
N GLY A 283 -8.08 9.81 -0.44
CA GLY A 283 -6.94 9.20 0.27
C GLY A 283 -7.14 7.73 0.66
N HIS A 284 -8.21 7.09 0.15
CA HIS A 284 -8.47 5.67 0.33
C HIS A 284 -8.06 4.87 -0.90
N ILE A 285 -7.06 3.99 -0.77
CA ILE A 285 -6.72 2.97 -1.77
C ILE A 285 -6.39 1.66 -1.06
N ARG A 286 -6.88 0.54 -1.59
CA ARG A 286 -6.56 -0.80 -1.11
C ARG A 286 -5.88 -1.58 -2.23
N LEU A 287 -4.73 -2.16 -1.90
CA LEU A 287 -4.05 -3.14 -2.71
C LEU A 287 -4.11 -4.48 -2.01
N GLU A 288 -4.64 -5.46 -2.74
CA GLU A 288 -4.57 -6.86 -2.33
C GLU A 288 -3.63 -7.58 -3.31
N VAL A 289 -2.50 -8.08 -2.81
CA VAL A 289 -1.36 -8.58 -3.61
C VAL A 289 -0.94 -10.05 -3.40
N ASP A 290 -1.33 -10.98 -4.27
CA ASP A 290 -0.79 -12.35 -4.28
C ASP A 290 0.50 -12.37 -5.05
N SER A 291 1.52 -13.03 -4.53
CA SER A 291 2.76 -13.20 -5.28
C SER A 291 3.48 -14.49 -4.93
N TRP A 292 4.11 -15.08 -5.94
CA TRP A 292 4.85 -16.33 -5.83
C TRP A 292 5.99 -16.37 -6.84
N GLN A 293 6.94 -17.28 -6.60
CA GLN A 293 8.00 -17.57 -7.58
C GLN A 293 7.39 -18.28 -8.79
N ALA A 294 7.62 -17.74 -9.98
CA ALA A 294 7.10 -18.28 -11.22
C ALA A 294 7.75 -19.64 -11.55
N ILE A 295 6.95 -20.58 -12.03
CA ILE A 295 7.45 -21.80 -12.67
C ILE A 295 7.65 -21.45 -14.15
N PRO A 296 8.81 -21.77 -14.77
CA PRO A 296 9.10 -21.38 -16.17
C PRO A 296 8.02 -21.78 -17.18
N SER A 297 7.27 -22.85 -16.94
CA SER A 297 6.17 -23.32 -17.80
C SER A 297 4.94 -22.41 -17.84
N ASP A 298 4.78 -21.52 -16.84
CA ASP A 298 3.60 -20.67 -16.67
C ASP A 298 3.85 -19.23 -17.16
N LEU A 299 5.04 -18.98 -17.70
CA LEU A 299 5.40 -17.70 -18.31
C LEU A 299 4.69 -17.57 -19.66
N ILE A 300 3.76 -16.63 -19.74
CA ILE A 300 3.15 -16.23 -20.99
C ILE A 300 4.24 -15.51 -21.80
N GLY A 301 4.76 -16.15 -22.86
CA GLY A 301 5.57 -15.49 -23.89
C GLY A 301 7.02 -15.90 -24.07
N GLU A 302 7.44 -17.15 -23.79
CA GLU A 302 8.74 -17.62 -24.30
C GLU A 302 8.72 -18.07 -25.78
N ASP A 303 7.55 -18.27 -26.38
CA ASP A 303 7.43 -18.65 -27.80
C ASP A 303 6.93 -17.47 -28.65
N GLU A 304 7.92 -16.78 -29.24
CA GLU A 304 7.93 -15.83 -30.39
C GLU A 304 6.98 -14.60 -30.41
N PRO A 305 7.52 -13.38 -30.65
CA PRO A 305 6.71 -12.25 -31.09
C PRO A 305 6.34 -12.42 -32.58
N PRO A 306 5.23 -11.82 -33.06
CA PRO A 306 4.93 -11.74 -34.49
C PRO A 306 5.95 -10.91 -35.27
#